data_AF-A0A4U8Z4S2-F1
#
_entry.id   AF-A0A4U8Z4S2-F1
#
_cell.length_a   1.000
_cell.length_b   1.000
_cell.length_c   1.000
_cell.angle_alpha   90.00
_cell.angle_beta   90.00
_cell.angle_gamma   90.00
#
_symmetry.space_group_name_H-M   'P 1'
#
loop_
_entity.id
_entity.type
_entity.pdbx_description
1 polymer ?
#
loop_
_entity_poly.entity_id
_entity_poly.type
_entity_poly.pdbx_seq_one_letter_code
_entity_poly.pdbx_strand_id
1 'polypeptide(L)'
;MKLRFKTSITPKGIEIAWLRKSVLSWRPAPIEEWAQSEGRERVAAIHLQDLLDRDEAMALDCALLLPHSVAARLNSMIADAIGLPPVASLSANLAFEGRVEQRESLIRVRWFDRNLRVIIPQRIGAFLKWGSDEGRLSRQLFALMEAVDGFNASQGTEQDQRIKAWGPVQDALRQTTSADVSSDDYLAGLTIFQAGAFSLECRETGGGPAFRPILMSRSKASSLEDDAPVTEAEGEAPASDARAMKGRMRF
;
A
#
# COMPACT_ATOMS: atom_id res chain seq x y z
N MET A 1 24.71 12.27 12.75
CA MET A 1 25.32 10.96 12.41
C MET A 1 24.62 10.42 11.16
N LYS A 2 25.31 9.95 10.10
CA LYS A 2 24.61 9.43 8.90
C LYS A 2 24.16 8.00 9.15
N LEU A 3 22.85 7.79 9.05
CA LEU A 3 22.15 6.55 9.28
C LEU A 3 21.33 6.20 8.03
N ARG A 4 21.16 4.91 7.75
CA ARG A 4 20.41 4.43 6.58
C ARG A 4 19.88 3.02 6.81
N PHE A 5 18.64 2.78 6.39
CA PHE A 5 18.12 1.44 6.22
C PHE A 5 18.73 0.69 5.03
N LYS A 6 18.96 -0.61 5.22
CA LYS A 6 19.25 -1.57 4.16
C LYS A 6 18.22 -2.67 4.23
N THR A 7 17.49 -2.85 3.13
CA THR A 7 16.47 -3.88 2.96
C THR A 7 16.96 -4.99 2.06
N SER A 8 16.55 -6.22 2.36
CA SER A 8 16.74 -7.39 1.52
C SER A 8 15.44 -8.19 1.47
N ILE A 9 14.95 -8.46 0.26
CA ILE A 9 13.72 -9.22 0.05
C ILE A 9 14.08 -10.69 -0.07
N THR A 10 13.48 -11.53 0.77
CA THR A 10 13.70 -12.98 0.80
C THR A 10 12.37 -13.73 0.72
N PRO A 11 12.35 -15.05 0.44
CA PRO A 11 11.12 -15.83 0.51
C PRO A 11 10.45 -15.83 1.89
N LYS A 12 11.23 -15.68 2.99
CA LYS A 12 10.71 -15.67 4.36
C LYS A 12 10.11 -14.32 4.78
N GLY A 13 10.51 -13.24 4.11
CA GLY A 13 10.13 -11.88 4.49
C GLY A 13 11.17 -10.87 4.05
N ILE A 14 11.10 -9.68 4.64
CA ILE A 14 11.98 -8.56 4.36
C ILE A 14 12.91 -8.43 5.55
N GLU A 15 14.20 -8.62 5.32
CA GLU A 15 15.21 -8.32 6.32
C GLU A 15 15.53 -6.82 6.23
N ILE A 16 15.34 -6.11 7.32
CA ILE A 16 15.64 -4.69 7.44
C ILE A 16 16.76 -4.53 8.46
N ALA A 17 17.90 -4.01 8.01
CA ALA A 17 19.03 -3.68 8.87
C ALA A 17 19.24 -2.17 8.89
N TRP A 18 19.61 -1.65 10.05
CA TRP A 18 20.01 -0.26 10.19
C TRP A 18 21.52 -0.14 10.11
N LEU A 19 22.01 0.68 9.19
CA LEU A 19 23.44 0.90 9.03
C LEU A 19 23.83 2.25 9.59
N ARG A 20 24.82 2.23 10.49
CA ARG A 20 25.52 3.41 11.01
C ARG A 20 26.80 3.64 10.23
N LYS A 21 27.01 4.88 9.78
CA LYS A 21 28.30 5.27 9.19
C LYS A 21 29.36 5.35 10.29
N SER A 22 30.36 4.46 10.21
CA SER A 22 31.64 4.57 10.92
C SER A 22 32.63 5.39 10.09
N VAL A 23 33.82 5.66 10.64
CA VAL A 23 34.87 6.51 10.03
C VAL A 23 35.26 6.05 8.62
N LEU A 24 35.23 4.74 8.34
CA LEU A 24 35.57 4.15 7.03
C LEU A 24 34.56 3.14 6.46
N SER A 25 33.55 2.71 7.21
CA SER A 25 32.62 1.65 6.77
C SER A 25 31.21 1.83 7.36
N TRP A 26 30.23 1.18 6.76
CA TRP A 26 28.89 1.08 7.33
C TRP A 26 28.81 -0.17 8.19
N ARG A 27 28.31 -0.05 9.43
CA ARG A 27 28.13 -1.18 10.34
C ARG A 27 26.66 -1.31 10.76
N PRO A 28 26.14 -2.53 10.94
CA PRO A 28 24.82 -2.73 11.53
C PRO A 28 24.77 -2.06 12.92
N ALA A 29 23.64 -1.42 13.22
CA ALA A 29 23.35 -0.85 14.53
C ALA A 29 22.26 -1.70 15.22
N PRO A 30 22.36 -1.91 16.55
CA PRO A 30 21.31 -2.57 17.34
C PRO A 30 19.96 -1.84 17.20
N ILE A 31 18.85 -2.58 17.32
CA ILE A 31 17.48 -2.06 17.12
C ILE A 31 17.17 -0.90 18.08
N GLU A 32 17.72 -0.95 19.28
CA GLU A 32 17.55 0.05 20.34
C GLU A 32 18.14 1.43 19.94
N GLU A 33 19.13 1.44 19.04
CA GLU A 33 19.73 2.67 18.52
C GLU A 33 18.93 3.28 17.36
N TRP A 34 17.94 2.59 16.79
CA TRP A 34 17.23 3.06 15.59
C TRP A 34 16.40 4.31 15.88
N ALA A 35 15.83 4.43 17.09
CA ALA A 35 15.04 5.59 17.51
C ALA A 35 15.85 6.89 17.64
N GLN A 36 17.18 6.82 17.60
CA GLN A 36 18.08 7.98 17.64
C GLN A 36 18.24 8.67 16.27
N SER A 37 17.59 8.16 15.23
CA SER A 37 17.59 8.80 13.93
C SER A 37 16.77 10.09 13.91
N GLU A 38 16.93 10.86 12.84
CA GLU A 38 16.21 12.11 12.61
C GLU A 38 15.30 11.98 11.38
N GLY A 39 14.34 12.89 11.22
CA GLY A 39 13.47 12.95 10.04
C GLY A 39 12.56 11.73 9.85
N ARG A 40 12.30 11.39 8.58
CA ARG A 40 11.40 10.29 8.17
C ARG A 40 11.89 8.92 8.62
N GLU A 41 13.21 8.76 8.75
CA GLU A 41 13.83 7.51 9.20
C GLU A 41 13.48 7.23 10.68
N ARG A 42 13.30 8.28 11.51
CA ARG A 42 12.82 8.14 12.90
C ARG A 42 11.38 7.66 12.97
N VAL A 43 10.52 8.22 12.12
CA VAL A 43 9.11 7.81 12.04
C VAL A 43 9.02 6.34 11.63
N ALA A 44 9.83 5.93 10.65
CA ALA A 44 9.95 4.53 10.27
C ALA A 44 10.48 3.64 11.41
N ALA A 45 11.53 4.05 12.12
CA ALA A 45 12.06 3.30 13.27
C ALA A 45 11.00 3.07 14.36
N ILE A 46 10.26 4.12 14.74
CA ILE A 46 9.17 4.04 15.73
C ILE A 46 8.08 3.07 15.25
N HIS A 47 7.69 3.15 13.98
CA HIS A 47 6.69 2.23 13.43
C HIS A 47 7.17 0.78 13.41
N LEU A 48 8.44 0.53 13.06
CA LEU A 48 9.01 -0.82 13.12
C LEU A 48 9.09 -1.36 14.54
N GLN A 49 9.35 -0.51 15.53
CA GLN A 49 9.31 -0.88 16.95
C GLN A 49 7.89 -1.26 17.38
N ASP A 50 6.87 -0.49 17.01
CA ASP A 50 5.47 -0.83 17.29
C ASP A 50 5.07 -2.18 16.65
N LEU A 51 5.62 -2.53 15.48
CA LEU A 51 5.41 -3.84 14.87
C LEU A 51 6.09 -4.98 15.64
N LEU A 52 7.27 -4.74 16.23
CA LEU A 52 7.94 -5.70 17.12
C LEU A 52 7.14 -5.90 18.40
N ASP A 53 6.68 -4.81 19.02
CA ASP A 53 5.92 -4.83 20.27
C ASP A 53 4.57 -5.57 20.12
N ARG A 54 4.05 -5.67 18.89
CA ARG A 54 2.80 -6.39 18.53
C ARG A 54 3.03 -7.80 18.00
N ASP A 55 4.26 -8.30 18.01
CA ASP A 55 4.64 -9.60 17.40
C ASP A 55 4.30 -9.70 15.88
N GLU A 56 4.17 -8.56 15.20
CA GLU A 56 3.91 -8.49 13.76
C GLU A 56 5.22 -8.48 12.93
N ALA A 57 6.35 -8.30 13.59
CA ALA A 57 7.69 -8.46 13.05
C ALA A 57 8.56 -9.22 14.06
N MET A 58 9.69 -9.77 13.59
CA MET A 58 10.60 -10.53 14.43
C MET A 58 11.96 -9.85 14.51
N ALA A 59 12.46 -9.63 15.72
CA ALA A 59 13.82 -9.15 15.93
C ALA A 59 14.84 -10.24 15.57
N LEU A 60 15.89 -9.84 14.89
CA LEU A 60 17.14 -10.57 14.71
C LEU A 60 18.25 -9.76 15.41
N ASP A 61 19.47 -10.29 15.49
CA ASP A 61 20.57 -9.64 16.25
C ASP A 61 20.83 -8.17 15.84
N CYS A 62 20.87 -7.88 14.54
CA CYS A 62 21.14 -6.53 14.01
C CYS A 62 20.20 -6.15 12.85
N ALA A 63 19.05 -6.81 12.79
CA ALA A 63 18.05 -6.63 11.75
C ALA A 63 16.67 -6.99 12.31
N LEU A 64 15.61 -6.65 11.59
CA LEU A 64 14.30 -7.23 11.82
C LEU A 64 13.84 -7.99 10.58
N LEU A 65 13.11 -9.08 10.78
CA LEU A 65 12.39 -9.79 9.75
C LEU A 65 10.93 -9.32 9.75
N LEU A 66 10.55 -8.66 8.66
CA LEU A 66 9.20 -8.20 8.42
C LEU A 66 8.47 -9.20 7.50
N PRO A 67 7.34 -9.80 7.91
CA PRO A 67 6.56 -10.67 7.03
C PRO A 67 6.03 -9.94 5.79
N HIS A 68 5.86 -10.67 4.68
CA HIS A 68 5.35 -10.11 3.41
C HIS A 68 3.95 -9.48 3.56
N SER A 69 3.09 -10.08 4.39
CA SER A 69 1.76 -9.54 4.70
C SER A 69 1.81 -8.18 5.41
N VAL A 70 2.85 -7.94 6.20
CA VAL A 70 3.11 -6.65 6.86
C VAL A 70 3.69 -5.65 5.87
N ALA A 71 4.69 -6.08 5.10
CA ALA A 71 5.24 -5.23 4.07
C ALA A 71 4.19 -4.76 3.07
N ALA A 72 3.24 -5.60 2.64
CA ALA A 72 2.16 -5.22 1.71
C ALA A 72 1.21 -4.13 2.25
N ARG A 73 1.10 -3.96 3.57
CA ARG A 73 0.22 -2.95 4.21
C ARG A 73 0.93 -1.66 4.63
N LEU A 74 2.26 -1.60 4.54
CA LEU A 74 2.99 -0.38 4.90
C LEU A 74 2.54 0.79 4.02
N ASN A 75 2.29 1.94 4.63
CA ASN A 75 2.03 3.16 3.89
C ASN A 75 3.27 3.58 3.06
N SER A 76 3.08 4.49 2.11
CA SER A 76 4.15 4.94 1.21
C SER A 76 5.31 5.59 1.96
N MET A 77 5.02 6.46 2.94
CA MET A 77 6.03 7.18 3.70
C MET A 77 7.00 6.23 4.42
N ILE A 78 6.47 5.23 5.13
CA ILE A 78 7.27 4.26 5.88
C ILE A 78 8.03 3.36 4.90
N ALA A 79 7.35 2.83 3.88
CA ALA A 79 7.98 1.96 2.88
C ALA A 79 9.15 2.67 2.17
N ASP A 80 8.96 3.93 1.77
CA ASP A 80 10.00 4.74 1.12
C ASP A 80 11.16 5.04 2.10
N ALA A 81 10.86 5.34 3.37
CA ALA A 81 11.89 5.62 4.39
C ALA A 81 12.79 4.40 4.67
N ILE A 82 12.24 3.19 4.63
CA ILE A 82 13.02 1.94 4.79
C ILE A 82 13.63 1.44 3.48
N GLY A 83 13.34 2.08 2.34
CA GLY A 83 13.85 1.68 1.03
C GLY A 83 13.16 0.45 0.43
N LEU A 84 11.87 0.26 0.70
CA LEU A 84 11.04 -0.69 -0.03
C LEU A 84 10.53 -0.09 -1.35
N PRO A 85 10.33 -0.92 -2.38
CA PRO A 85 9.63 -0.48 -3.60
C PRO A 85 8.22 0.08 -3.32
N PRO A 86 7.79 1.07 -4.10
CA PRO A 86 6.43 1.59 -4.02
C PRO A 86 5.43 0.52 -4.48
N VAL A 87 4.15 0.75 -4.18
CA VAL A 87 3.07 -0.09 -4.69
C VAL A 87 3.07 -0.03 -6.23
N ALA A 88 3.12 -1.20 -6.87
CA ALA A 88 3.23 -1.32 -8.31
C ALA A 88 1.94 -0.83 -9.00
N SER A 89 2.09 -0.04 -10.06
CA SER A 89 1.01 0.35 -10.98
C SER A 89 0.83 -0.72 -12.05
N LEU A 90 0.28 -1.86 -11.65
CA LEU A 90 0.04 -3.02 -12.50
C LEU A 90 -1.41 -3.45 -12.41
N SER A 91 -1.85 -4.20 -13.41
CA SER A 91 -3.14 -4.90 -13.40
C SER A 91 -2.95 -6.40 -13.48
N ALA A 92 -3.79 -7.14 -12.76
CA ALA A 92 -3.82 -8.60 -12.78
C ALA A 92 -5.16 -9.06 -13.37
N ASN A 93 -5.12 -9.83 -14.45
CA ASN A 93 -6.27 -10.52 -15.01
C ASN A 93 -6.28 -11.96 -14.51
N LEU A 94 -7.32 -12.33 -13.77
CA LEU A 94 -7.54 -13.67 -13.27
C LEU A 94 -8.54 -14.38 -14.19
N ALA A 95 -8.16 -15.57 -14.65
CA ALA A 95 -9.02 -16.46 -15.41
C ALA A 95 -9.05 -17.83 -14.74
N PHE A 96 -10.24 -18.35 -14.50
CA PHE A 96 -10.43 -19.68 -13.95
C PHE A 96 -10.50 -20.71 -15.07
N GLU A 97 -9.76 -21.81 -14.96
CA GLU A 97 -9.79 -22.93 -15.91
C GLU A 97 -10.38 -24.18 -15.24
N GLY A 98 -11.43 -24.73 -15.84
CA GLY A 98 -12.16 -25.89 -15.31
C GLY A 98 -13.20 -25.50 -14.26
N ARG A 99 -13.59 -26.48 -13.43
CA ARG A 99 -14.51 -26.29 -12.28
C ARG A 99 -13.77 -26.46 -10.96
N VAL A 100 -14.20 -25.77 -9.90
CA VAL A 100 -13.51 -25.72 -8.60
C VAL A 100 -13.17 -27.11 -8.05
N GLU A 101 -14.11 -28.05 -8.17
CA GLU A 101 -14.00 -29.44 -7.74
C GLU A 101 -13.10 -30.33 -8.63
N GLN A 102 -12.77 -29.89 -9.85
CA GLN A 102 -12.00 -30.69 -10.79
C GLN A 102 -10.52 -30.74 -10.37
N ARG A 103 -9.93 -31.93 -10.45
CA ARG A 103 -8.52 -32.17 -10.07
C ARG A 103 -7.55 -31.25 -10.80
N GLU A 104 -7.82 -30.94 -12.07
CA GLU A 104 -6.95 -30.12 -12.92
C GLU A 104 -7.30 -28.62 -12.94
N SER A 105 -8.26 -28.16 -12.14
CA SER A 105 -8.62 -26.75 -12.17
C SER A 105 -7.51 -25.85 -11.61
N LEU A 106 -7.38 -24.66 -12.19
CA LEU A 106 -6.36 -23.70 -11.81
C LEU A 106 -6.83 -22.28 -12.14
N ILE A 107 -6.24 -21.32 -11.44
CA ILE A 107 -6.44 -19.89 -11.69
C ILE A 107 -5.19 -19.38 -12.40
N ARG A 108 -5.35 -18.92 -13.63
CA ARG A 108 -4.28 -18.21 -14.35
C ARG A 108 -4.29 -16.74 -14.01
N VAL A 109 -3.12 -16.20 -13.74
CA VAL A 109 -2.90 -14.77 -13.54
C VAL A 109 -2.07 -14.23 -14.70
N ARG A 110 -2.62 -13.25 -15.43
CA ARG A 110 -1.89 -12.48 -16.43
C ARG A 110 -1.67 -11.06 -15.93
N TRP A 111 -0.43 -10.60 -16.01
CA TRP A 111 -0.02 -9.28 -15.53
C TRP A 111 0.09 -8.29 -16.67
N PHE A 112 -0.31 -7.06 -16.41
CA PHE A 112 -0.22 -5.95 -17.34
C PHE A 112 0.46 -4.76 -16.68
N ASP A 113 1.34 -4.09 -17.42
CA ASP A 113 1.93 -2.83 -17.00
C ASP A 113 0.93 -1.66 -17.12
N ARG A 114 1.35 -0.47 -16.70
CA ARG A 114 0.57 0.77 -16.84
C ARG A 114 0.14 1.12 -18.27
N ASN A 115 0.79 0.55 -19.28
CA ASN A 115 0.48 0.73 -20.70
C ASN A 115 -0.34 -0.44 -21.26
N LEU A 116 -0.90 -1.29 -20.39
CA LEU A 116 -1.64 -2.50 -20.74
C LEU A 116 -0.84 -3.50 -21.57
N ARG A 117 0.50 -3.50 -21.43
CA ARG A 117 1.37 -4.51 -22.04
C ARG A 117 1.45 -5.72 -21.13
N VAL A 118 1.29 -6.90 -21.72
CA VAL A 118 1.48 -8.15 -20.98
C VAL A 118 2.92 -8.24 -20.48
N ILE A 119 3.10 -8.52 -19.20
CA ILE A 119 4.40 -8.74 -18.56
C ILE A 119 4.40 -10.08 -17.83
N ILE A 120 5.60 -10.62 -17.57
CA ILE A 120 5.81 -11.85 -16.81
C ILE A 120 6.69 -11.50 -15.62
N PRO A 121 6.13 -10.96 -14.52
CA PRO A 121 6.92 -10.57 -13.37
C PRO A 121 7.37 -11.80 -12.58
N GLN A 122 8.58 -11.73 -12.02
CA GLN A 122 9.02 -12.64 -10.96
C GLN A 122 8.45 -12.15 -9.63
N ARG A 123 7.70 -13.01 -8.92
CA ARG A 123 7.10 -12.69 -7.61
C ARG A 123 7.91 -13.33 -6.48
N ILE A 124 8.25 -12.54 -5.46
CA ILE A 124 8.75 -13.02 -4.17
C ILE A 124 7.88 -12.40 -3.09
N GLY A 125 6.92 -13.19 -2.57
CA GLY A 125 5.94 -12.72 -1.60
C GLY A 125 5.20 -11.47 -2.09
N ALA A 126 5.33 -10.36 -1.37
CA ALA A 126 4.66 -9.09 -1.70
C ALA A 126 5.35 -8.27 -2.80
N PHE A 127 6.45 -8.74 -3.39
CA PHE A 127 7.24 -7.97 -4.37
C PHE A 127 7.23 -8.62 -5.74
N LEU A 128 7.20 -7.79 -6.76
CA LEU A 128 7.27 -8.14 -8.17
C LEU A 128 8.48 -7.47 -8.81
N LYS A 129 9.14 -8.19 -9.73
CA LYS A 129 10.21 -7.67 -10.57
C LYS A 129 9.95 -8.00 -12.03
N TRP A 130 10.03 -7.01 -12.92
CA TRP A 130 9.85 -7.19 -14.36
C TRP A 130 10.81 -6.28 -15.13
N GLY A 131 11.69 -6.86 -15.95
CA GLY A 131 12.75 -6.09 -16.61
C GLY A 131 13.65 -5.36 -15.59
N SER A 132 13.78 -4.05 -15.75
CA SER A 132 14.49 -3.16 -14.81
C SER A 132 13.62 -2.61 -13.69
N ASP A 133 12.31 -2.84 -13.75
CA ASP A 133 11.35 -2.30 -12.79
C ASP A 133 11.08 -3.31 -11.66
N GLU A 134 10.74 -2.77 -10.51
CA GLU A 134 10.28 -3.51 -9.34
C GLU A 134 9.13 -2.77 -8.67
N GLY A 135 8.31 -3.50 -7.92
CA GLY A 135 7.19 -2.92 -7.21
C GLY A 135 6.58 -3.85 -6.19
N ARG A 136 5.79 -3.28 -5.31
CA ARG A 136 5.13 -3.96 -4.19
C ARG A 136 3.65 -4.17 -4.50
N LEU A 137 3.10 -5.31 -4.12
CA LEU A 137 1.66 -5.55 -4.12
C LEU A 137 1.01 -4.77 -2.98
N SER A 138 -0.19 -4.22 -3.22
CA SER A 138 -1.04 -3.74 -2.13
C SER A 138 -1.43 -4.91 -1.23
N ARG A 139 -1.90 -4.59 -0.03
CA ARG A 139 -2.45 -5.58 0.91
C ARG A 139 -3.48 -6.50 0.26
N GLN A 140 -4.44 -5.93 -0.47
CA GLN A 140 -5.55 -6.68 -1.07
C GLN A 140 -5.04 -7.61 -2.16
N LEU A 141 -4.21 -7.08 -3.08
CA LEU A 141 -3.68 -7.88 -4.18
C LEU A 141 -2.70 -8.95 -3.69
N PHE A 142 -1.90 -8.67 -2.66
CA PHE A 142 -1.05 -9.68 -2.02
C PHE A 142 -1.88 -10.82 -1.43
N ALA A 143 -2.91 -10.51 -0.63
CA ALA A 143 -3.79 -11.52 -0.04
C ALA A 143 -4.48 -12.38 -1.11
N LEU A 144 -4.91 -11.77 -2.21
CA LEU A 144 -5.48 -12.50 -3.34
C LEU A 144 -4.46 -13.42 -4.02
N MET A 145 -3.23 -12.96 -4.25
CA MET A 145 -2.20 -13.80 -4.86
C MET A 145 -1.81 -14.98 -3.95
N GLU A 146 -1.76 -14.79 -2.62
CA GLU A 146 -1.53 -15.90 -1.69
C GLU A 146 -2.69 -16.91 -1.70
N ALA A 147 -3.93 -16.44 -1.78
CA ALA A 147 -5.10 -17.32 -1.88
C ALA A 147 -5.10 -18.10 -3.20
N VAL A 148 -4.80 -17.43 -4.32
CA VAL A 148 -4.66 -18.06 -5.65
C VAL A 148 -3.57 -19.11 -5.66
N ASP A 149 -2.40 -18.81 -5.09
CA ASP A 149 -1.31 -19.78 -5.00
C ASP A 149 -1.68 -20.98 -4.12
N GLY A 150 -2.37 -20.75 -3.01
CA GLY A 150 -2.91 -21.82 -2.15
C GLY A 150 -3.91 -22.72 -2.87
N PHE A 151 -4.81 -22.14 -3.68
CA PHE A 151 -5.74 -22.92 -4.51
C PHE A 151 -5.01 -23.71 -5.59
N ASN A 152 -4.08 -23.08 -6.31
CA ASN A 152 -3.32 -23.75 -7.36
C ASN A 152 -2.42 -24.88 -6.81
N ALA A 153 -1.90 -24.72 -5.59
CA ALA A 153 -1.14 -25.77 -4.90
C ALA A 153 -1.99 -27.00 -4.54
N SER A 154 -3.32 -26.86 -4.50
CA SER A 154 -4.24 -28.00 -4.31
C SER A 154 -4.52 -28.80 -5.59
N GLN A 155 -3.92 -28.44 -6.72
CA GLN A 155 -4.10 -29.19 -7.98
C GLN A 155 -3.71 -30.68 -7.81
N GLY A 156 -4.53 -31.57 -8.37
CA GLY A 156 -4.39 -33.02 -8.27
C GLY A 156 -4.96 -33.66 -6.99
N THR A 157 -5.29 -32.86 -5.98
CA THR A 157 -5.91 -33.34 -4.73
C THR A 157 -7.39 -33.72 -4.91
N GLU A 158 -7.99 -34.37 -3.91
CA GLU A 158 -9.40 -34.75 -3.92
C GLU A 158 -10.34 -33.55 -3.86
N GLN A 159 -11.57 -33.73 -4.36
CA GLN A 159 -12.60 -32.70 -4.48
C GLN A 159 -12.79 -31.86 -3.21
N ASP A 160 -12.88 -32.49 -2.03
CA ASP A 160 -13.12 -31.76 -0.78
C ASP A 160 -11.98 -30.82 -0.41
N GLN A 161 -10.73 -31.20 -0.69
CA GLN A 161 -9.56 -30.36 -0.44
C GLN A 161 -9.55 -29.15 -1.38
N ARG A 162 -9.93 -29.37 -2.64
CA ARG A 162 -10.07 -28.32 -3.65
C ARG A 162 -11.14 -27.30 -3.29
N ILE A 163 -12.32 -27.75 -2.86
CA ILE A 163 -13.42 -26.87 -2.42
C ILE A 163 -12.97 -26.08 -1.18
N LYS A 164 -12.28 -26.71 -0.24
CA LYS A 164 -11.74 -26.01 0.95
C LYS A 164 -10.72 -24.93 0.56
N ALA A 165 -9.86 -25.17 -0.42
CA ALA A 165 -8.88 -24.21 -0.90
C ALA A 165 -9.50 -23.04 -1.68
N TRP A 166 -10.73 -23.19 -2.18
CA TRP A 166 -11.44 -22.13 -2.91
C TRP A 166 -12.00 -21.02 -2.00
N GLY A 167 -12.43 -21.35 -0.77
CA GLY A 167 -12.99 -20.38 0.17
C GLY A 167 -12.11 -19.13 0.37
N PRO A 168 -10.81 -19.27 0.68
CA PRO A 168 -9.90 -18.14 0.79
C PRO A 168 -9.81 -17.26 -0.47
N VAL A 169 -9.95 -17.85 -1.66
CA VAL A 169 -9.96 -17.09 -2.92
C VAL A 169 -11.22 -16.23 -2.99
N GLN A 170 -12.38 -16.79 -2.67
CA GLN A 170 -13.64 -16.04 -2.64
C GLN A 170 -13.58 -14.87 -1.66
N ASP A 171 -13.05 -15.10 -0.46
CA ASP A 171 -12.91 -14.05 0.55
C ASP A 171 -11.98 -12.93 0.09
N ALA A 172 -10.83 -13.28 -0.51
CA ALA A 172 -9.88 -12.30 -1.01
C ALA A 172 -10.42 -11.51 -2.22
N LEU A 173 -11.20 -12.17 -3.09
CA LEU A 173 -11.88 -11.51 -4.21
C LEU A 173 -12.89 -10.49 -3.72
N ARG A 174 -13.77 -10.85 -2.77
CA ARG A 174 -14.76 -9.94 -2.17
C ARG A 174 -14.09 -8.70 -1.56
N GLN A 175 -12.97 -8.88 -0.87
CA GLN A 175 -12.20 -7.78 -0.29
C GLN A 175 -11.53 -6.87 -1.32
N THR A 176 -11.28 -7.38 -2.53
CA THR A 176 -10.57 -6.65 -3.59
C THR A 176 -11.51 -5.94 -4.56
N THR A 177 -12.66 -6.52 -4.87
CA THR A 177 -13.60 -6.00 -5.88
C THR A 177 -14.84 -5.34 -5.28
N SER A 178 -15.08 -5.49 -3.98
CA SER A 178 -16.34 -5.11 -3.31
C SER A 178 -17.58 -5.73 -3.96
N ALA A 179 -17.42 -6.79 -4.75
CA ALA A 179 -18.49 -7.52 -5.43
C ALA A 179 -18.53 -8.97 -4.95
N ASP A 180 -19.74 -9.50 -4.76
CA ASP A 180 -19.93 -10.92 -4.48
C ASP A 180 -19.62 -11.74 -5.73
N VAL A 181 -18.44 -12.36 -5.76
CA VAL A 181 -18.11 -13.38 -6.76
C VAL A 181 -18.76 -14.69 -6.30
N SER A 182 -19.96 -14.97 -6.80
CA SER A 182 -20.65 -16.25 -6.58
C SER A 182 -19.89 -17.40 -7.24
N SER A 183 -19.99 -18.61 -6.68
CA SER A 183 -19.40 -19.83 -7.24
C SER A 183 -19.92 -20.19 -8.64
N ASP A 184 -21.10 -19.67 -9.01
CA ASP A 184 -21.73 -19.93 -10.31
C ASP A 184 -21.25 -18.97 -11.41
N ASP A 185 -20.76 -17.78 -11.03
CA ASP A 185 -20.10 -16.84 -11.93
C ASP A 185 -18.60 -17.15 -11.94
N TYR A 186 -18.24 -18.17 -12.73
CA TYR A 186 -16.85 -18.43 -13.09
C TYR A 186 -16.17 -17.11 -13.48
N LEU A 187 -14.98 -16.83 -12.93
CA LEU A 187 -14.18 -15.63 -13.22
C LEU A 187 -13.93 -15.52 -14.74
N ALA A 188 -14.89 -14.97 -15.47
CA ALA A 188 -14.81 -14.69 -16.89
C ALA A 188 -13.92 -13.46 -17.08
N GLY A 189 -12.63 -13.63 -16.79
CA GLY A 189 -11.61 -12.58 -16.89
C GLY A 189 -11.84 -11.42 -15.93
N LEU A 190 -11.65 -11.64 -14.62
CA LEU A 190 -11.65 -10.52 -13.67
C LEU A 190 -10.32 -9.77 -13.78
N THR A 191 -10.39 -8.47 -14.10
CA THR A 191 -9.20 -7.61 -14.12
C THR A 191 -9.19 -6.70 -12.90
N ILE A 192 -8.14 -6.83 -12.09
CA ILE A 192 -7.92 -6.03 -10.89
C ILE A 192 -6.86 -5.00 -11.21
N PHE A 193 -7.20 -3.73 -11.03
CA PHE A 193 -6.29 -2.60 -11.18
C PHE A 193 -5.77 -2.19 -9.81
N GLN A 194 -4.47 -1.97 -9.71
CA GLN A 194 -3.85 -1.37 -8.54
C GLN A 194 -3.04 -0.15 -8.97
N ALA A 195 -3.12 0.91 -8.16
CA ALA A 195 -2.30 2.10 -8.36
C ALA A 195 -1.61 2.55 -7.09
N GLY A 196 -0.36 2.98 -7.25
CA GLY A 196 0.45 3.50 -6.16
C GLY A 196 0.21 4.97 -5.80
N ALA A 197 -0.65 5.70 -6.53
CA ALA A 197 -1.00 7.09 -6.24
C ALA A 197 -2.39 7.47 -6.79
N PHE A 198 -3.17 8.21 -5.99
CA PHE A 198 -4.44 8.84 -6.36
C PHE A 198 -4.45 10.29 -5.87
N SER A 199 -5.13 11.18 -6.60
CA SER A 199 -5.49 12.52 -6.12
C SER A 199 -6.97 12.54 -5.74
N LEU A 200 -7.39 13.47 -4.88
CA LEU A 200 -8.77 13.64 -4.47
C LEU A 200 -9.31 14.93 -5.07
N GLU A 201 -10.32 14.83 -5.94
CA GLU A 201 -11.12 15.97 -6.33
C GLU A 201 -12.15 16.21 -5.21
N CYS A 202 -12.03 17.34 -4.50
CA CYS A 202 -13.01 17.78 -3.53
C CYS A 202 -13.95 18.79 -4.20
N ARG A 203 -15.26 18.52 -4.19
CA ARG A 203 -16.28 19.48 -4.59
C ARG A 203 -17.18 19.79 -3.40
N GLU A 204 -17.43 21.07 -3.17
CA GLU A 204 -18.41 21.47 -2.18
C GLU A 204 -19.82 21.24 -2.73
N THR A 205 -20.62 20.45 -2.02
CA THR A 205 -22.04 20.23 -2.35
C THR A 205 -22.90 20.78 -1.23
N GLY A 206 -24.21 20.96 -1.48
CA GLY A 206 -25.15 21.44 -0.46
C GLY A 206 -25.25 20.53 0.79
N GLY A 207 -24.68 19.32 0.75
CA GLY A 207 -24.57 18.38 1.88
C GLY A 207 -23.17 18.23 2.46
N GLY A 208 -22.21 19.10 2.10
CA GLY A 208 -20.81 19.03 2.53
C GLY A 208 -19.83 18.65 1.41
N PRO A 209 -18.53 18.49 1.74
CA PRO A 209 -17.51 18.17 0.76
C PRO A 209 -17.70 16.74 0.20
N ALA A 210 -17.86 16.64 -1.12
CA ALA A 210 -17.89 15.40 -1.87
C ALA A 210 -16.49 15.11 -2.45
N PHE A 211 -15.91 13.98 -2.06
CA PHE A 211 -14.58 13.55 -2.51
C PHE A 211 -14.69 12.52 -3.62
N ARG A 212 -14.03 12.76 -4.76
CA ARG A 212 -13.88 11.77 -5.85
C ARG A 212 -12.39 11.45 -6.05
N PRO A 213 -11.95 10.21 -5.80
CA PRO A 213 -10.58 9.81 -6.09
C PRO A 213 -10.36 9.74 -7.60
N ILE A 214 -9.27 10.34 -8.07
CA ILE A 214 -8.82 10.32 -9.46
C ILE A 214 -7.44 9.65 -9.50
N LEU A 215 -7.30 8.67 -10.40
CA LEU A 215 -6.03 7.99 -10.63
C LEU A 215 -4.99 8.97 -11.20
N MET A 216 -3.84 9.12 -10.53
CA MET A 216 -2.78 10.04 -10.99
C MET A 216 -1.55 9.29 -11.47
N SER A 217 -0.93 9.81 -12.54
CA SER A 217 0.44 9.42 -12.91
C SER A 217 1.43 10.13 -11.97
N ARG A 218 2.46 9.39 -11.50
CA ARG A 218 3.39 9.90 -10.47
C ARG A 218 4.21 11.12 -10.93
N SER A 219 4.37 11.35 -12.24
CA SER A 219 5.01 12.57 -12.76
C SER A 219 4.27 13.86 -12.38
N LYS A 220 2.97 13.78 -12.05
CA LYS A 220 2.17 14.89 -11.51
C LYS A 220 2.02 14.84 -9.98
N ALA A 221 2.22 13.68 -9.35
CA ALA A 221 2.10 13.55 -7.90
C ALA A 221 3.29 14.16 -7.13
N SER A 222 4.49 14.17 -7.73
CA SER A 222 5.67 14.81 -7.13
C SER A 222 5.65 16.34 -7.21
N SER A 223 4.73 16.96 -7.96
CA SER A 223 4.62 18.42 -8.08
C SER A 223 3.58 19.04 -7.15
N LEU A 224 3.04 18.27 -6.19
CA LEU A 224 2.00 18.70 -5.25
C LEU A 224 2.52 18.72 -3.80
N GLU A 225 3.84 18.71 -3.59
CA GLU A 225 4.40 19.14 -2.31
C GLU A 225 4.10 20.65 -2.16
N ASP A 226 3.05 20.92 -1.39
CA ASP A 226 2.74 22.18 -0.72
C ASP A 226 2.24 23.34 -1.61
N ASP A 227 0.96 23.30 -1.95
CA ASP A 227 0.21 24.48 -2.40
C ASP A 227 -1.23 24.45 -1.84
N ALA A 228 -1.37 24.06 -0.57
CA ALA A 228 -2.58 24.32 0.18
C ALA A 228 -2.47 25.74 0.74
N PRO A 229 -3.24 26.73 0.24
CA PRO A 229 -3.24 28.04 0.85
C PRO A 229 -3.75 27.90 2.28
N VAL A 230 -2.87 28.16 3.25
CA VAL A 230 -3.24 28.35 4.64
C VAL A 230 -4.01 29.66 4.70
N THR A 231 -5.34 29.59 4.71
CA THR A 231 -6.15 30.76 5.06
C THR A 231 -5.99 31.00 6.56
N GLU A 232 -5.07 31.87 6.93
CA GLU A 232 -5.03 32.47 8.27
C GLU A 232 -6.30 33.32 8.42
N ALA A 233 -7.33 32.76 9.03
CA ALA A 233 -8.50 33.50 9.46
C ALA A 233 -8.55 33.46 10.98
N GLU A 234 -7.88 34.42 11.63
CA GLU A 234 -8.24 34.83 12.98
C GLU A 234 -7.83 36.28 13.25
N GLY A 235 -8.85 37.14 13.36
CA GLY A 235 -8.95 38.18 14.38
C GLY A 235 -8.18 39.48 14.20
N GLU A 236 -8.86 40.53 13.73
CA GLU A 236 -8.74 41.85 14.37
C GLU A 236 -9.99 42.70 14.07
N ALA A 237 -10.80 42.95 15.09
CA ALA A 237 -11.81 44.00 15.06
C ALA A 237 -11.19 45.29 15.61
N PRO A 238 -11.21 46.42 14.88
CA PRO A 238 -11.02 47.71 15.53
C PRO A 238 -12.38 48.34 15.85
N ALA A 239 -12.61 48.54 17.14
CA ALA A 239 -13.58 49.50 17.65
C ALA A 239 -12.92 50.89 17.75
N SER A 240 -13.48 51.89 17.08
CA SER A 240 -13.55 53.28 17.57
C SER A 240 -14.51 54.07 16.67
N ASP A 241 -15.70 54.42 17.13
CA ASP A 241 -16.00 55.67 17.84
C ASP A 241 -16.12 56.87 16.89
N ALA A 242 -17.36 57.16 16.48
CA ALA A 242 -17.76 58.43 15.88
C ALA A 242 -19.01 58.92 16.58
N ARG A 243 -18.80 59.76 17.60
CA ARG A 243 -19.84 60.53 18.27
C ARG A 243 -20.33 61.66 17.35
N ALA A 244 -21.65 61.86 17.40
CA ALA A 244 -22.43 63.06 17.08
C ALA A 244 -22.79 63.36 15.60
N MET A 245 -24.09 63.29 15.28
CA MET A 245 -24.90 64.51 15.09
C MET A 245 -26.42 64.20 15.04
N LYS A 246 -27.14 64.81 15.99
CA LYS A 246 -28.57 65.22 16.06
C LYS A 246 -29.56 64.79 14.95
N GLY A 247 -30.56 64.05 15.42
CA GLY A 247 -32.02 64.21 15.25
C GLY A 247 -32.63 65.08 14.14
N ARG A 248 -33.65 64.53 13.46
CA ARG A 248 -35.06 65.00 13.55
C ARG A 248 -35.98 64.08 12.74
N MET A 249 -37.02 63.61 13.40
CA MET A 249 -38.24 63.05 12.82
C MET A 249 -38.95 64.11 11.95
N ARG A 250 -39.54 63.73 10.81
CA ARG A 250 -40.90 64.16 10.39
C ARG A 250 -41.33 63.61 9.02
N PHE A 251 -42.53 63.01 9.08
CA PHE A 251 -43.54 62.66 8.07
C PHE A 251 -43.22 61.53 7.09
#